data_AF-A0A848EM57-F1
#
_entry.id   AF-A0A848EM57-F1
#
_cell.length_a   1.000
_cell.length_b   1.000
_cell.length_c   1.000
_cell.angle_alpha   90.00
_cell.angle_beta   90.00
_cell.angle_gamma   90.00
#
_symmetry.space_group_name_H-M   'P 1'
#
loop_
_entity.id
_entity.type
_entity.pdbx_description
1 polymer ?
#
loop_
_entity_poly.entity_id
_entity_poly.type
_entity_poly.pdbx_seq_one_letter_code
_entity_poly.pdbx_strand_id
1 'polypeptide(L)'
;MSDQKGNVGSVKSVSDLMGGDRILFGDRATPLEVEEKKEDEALVRGPNGGEYLLYDEEDAKHPLVAKPGNKRYSSYAEDLRRVGEWIKKDAKTWRHTGSDAVISLVKNKAGFWTLETQRFDENLDIPKYGFSSRERAENEVEKALQDNPEG
;
A
#
# COMPACT_ATOMS: atom_id res chain seq x y z
N MET A 1 -1.25 -15.88 -17.62
CA MET A 1 -0.61 -14.83 -16.81
C MET A 1 -1.03 -15.13 -15.38
N SER A 2 -0.09 -15.59 -14.56
CA SER A 2 -0.40 -16.10 -13.23
C SER A 2 -0.94 -14.98 -12.36
N ASP A 3 -2.18 -15.13 -11.89
CA ASP A 3 -2.70 -14.38 -10.76
C ASP A 3 -1.81 -14.67 -9.55
N GLN A 4 -0.74 -13.89 -9.37
CA GLN A 4 -0.11 -13.79 -8.05
C GLN A 4 -1.18 -13.18 -7.15
N LYS A 5 -1.90 -14.03 -6.41
CA LYS A 5 -2.55 -13.62 -5.17
C LYS A 5 -1.46 -12.90 -4.38
N GLY A 6 -1.57 -11.57 -4.31
CA GLY A 6 -0.63 -10.77 -3.55
C GLY A 6 -0.55 -11.38 -2.16
N ASN A 7 0.66 -11.67 -1.70
CA ASN A 7 0.89 -12.33 -0.42
C ASN A 7 0.67 -11.31 0.72
N VAL A 8 -0.51 -10.68 0.75
CA VAL A 8 -0.85 -9.55 1.64
C VAL A 8 -1.12 -10.07 3.04
N GLY A 9 -0.76 -9.29 4.05
CA GLY A 9 -0.99 -9.60 5.46
C GLY A 9 0.28 -9.60 6.30
N SER A 10 0.13 -10.01 7.57
CA SER A 10 1.19 -9.96 8.59
C SER A 10 2.42 -10.77 8.19
N VAL A 11 3.60 -10.20 8.45
CA VAL A 11 4.91 -10.80 8.24
C VAL A 11 5.56 -11.02 9.59
N LYS A 12 6.00 -12.25 9.86
CA LYS A 12 6.60 -12.61 11.15
C LYS A 12 8.12 -12.52 11.12
N SER A 13 8.73 -12.80 9.97
CA SER A 13 10.16 -12.78 9.76
C SER A 13 10.50 -12.05 8.46
N VAL A 14 11.63 -11.34 8.46
CA VAL A 14 12.17 -10.68 7.27
C VAL A 14 12.47 -11.69 6.15
N SER A 15 12.76 -12.94 6.49
CA SER A 15 13.00 -14.01 5.53
C SER A 15 11.79 -14.33 4.64
N ASP A 16 10.56 -14.01 5.10
CA ASP A 16 9.30 -14.20 4.38
C ASP A 16 9.07 -13.14 3.28
N LEU A 17 9.88 -12.07 3.25
CA LEU A 17 9.80 -11.00 2.27
C LEU A 17 10.49 -11.38 0.96
N MET A 18 9.97 -10.83 -0.13
CA MET A 18 10.53 -10.96 -1.48
C MET A 18 10.87 -9.58 -2.06
N GLY A 19 11.85 -9.53 -2.96
CA GLY A 19 12.15 -8.31 -3.72
C GLY A 19 10.91 -7.84 -4.50
N GLY A 20 10.60 -6.55 -4.40
CA GLY A 20 9.39 -5.94 -4.95
C GLY A 20 8.16 -6.01 -4.04
N ASP A 21 8.22 -6.69 -2.88
CA ASP A 21 7.12 -6.63 -1.92
C ASP A 21 6.93 -5.19 -1.43
N ARG A 22 5.67 -4.77 -1.32
CA ARG A 22 5.29 -3.52 -0.67
C ARG A 22 4.88 -3.80 0.75
N ILE A 23 5.42 -3.03 1.69
CA ILE A 23 5.22 -3.27 3.13
C ILE A 23 4.85 -2.02 3.91
N LEU A 24 4.16 -2.23 5.01
CA LEU A 24 3.93 -1.25 6.07
C LEU A 24 4.36 -1.84 7.42
N PHE A 25 4.71 -0.95 8.34
CA PHE A 25 4.95 -1.29 9.74
C PHE A 25 4.73 -0.03 10.59
N GLY A 26 4.27 -0.23 11.83
CA GLY A 26 3.83 0.81 12.74
C GLY A 26 2.76 1.69 12.11
N ASP A 27 2.80 2.98 12.45
CA ASP A 27 1.82 3.98 12.00
C ASP A 27 2.18 4.61 10.63
N ARG A 28 2.99 3.93 9.81
CA ARG A 28 3.34 4.46 8.49
C ARG A 28 2.10 4.51 7.60
N ALA A 29 1.88 5.67 6.99
CA ALA A 29 0.80 5.86 6.01
C ALA A 29 1.22 5.45 4.59
N THR A 30 2.52 5.41 4.30
CA THR A 30 3.03 5.17 2.94
C THR A 30 3.86 3.88 2.88
N PRO A 31 3.53 2.93 1.99
CA PRO A 31 4.28 1.69 1.85
C PRO A 31 5.72 1.91 1.41
N LEU A 32 6.61 1.05 1.90
CA LEU A 32 7.99 0.92 1.43
C LEU A 32 8.09 -0.27 0.48
N GLU A 33 9.01 -0.22 -0.47
CA GLU A 33 9.30 -1.31 -1.39
C GLU A 33 10.57 -2.04 -0.96
N VAL A 34 10.56 -3.38 -1.00
CA VAL A 34 11.75 -4.21 -0.75
C VAL A 34 12.65 -4.18 -1.98
N GLU A 35 13.74 -3.42 -1.94
CA GLU A 35 14.69 -3.30 -3.05
C GLU A 35 15.66 -4.48 -3.09
N GLU A 36 16.21 -4.87 -1.95
CA GLU A 36 17.16 -5.98 -1.85
C GLU A 36 16.80 -6.91 -0.70
N LYS A 37 16.98 -8.21 -0.93
CA LYS A 37 16.69 -9.26 0.05
C LYS A 37 17.91 -10.15 0.27
N LYS A 38 18.29 -10.34 1.52
CA LYS A 38 19.28 -11.32 2.02
C LYS A 38 18.59 -12.35 2.91
N GLU A 39 19.33 -13.25 3.55
CA GLU A 39 18.75 -14.32 4.37
C GLU A 39 17.87 -13.76 5.49
N ASP A 40 18.47 -12.92 6.34
CA ASP A 40 17.82 -12.32 7.52
C ASP A 40 17.73 -10.79 7.47
N GLU A 41 17.99 -10.20 6.30
CA GLU A 41 17.95 -8.75 6.10
C GLU A 41 17.21 -8.38 4.82
N ALA A 42 16.50 -7.26 4.85
CA ALA A 42 15.89 -6.65 3.69
C ALA A 42 16.16 -5.14 3.68
N LEU A 43 16.67 -4.63 2.55
CA LEU A 43 16.75 -3.19 2.30
C LEU A 43 15.41 -2.75 1.72
N VAL A 44 14.79 -1.76 2.38
CA VAL A 44 13.50 -1.24 1.97
C VAL A 44 13.57 0.26 1.75
N ARG A 45 12.86 0.74 0.74
CA ARG A 45 12.90 2.14 0.33
C ARG A 45 11.51 2.74 0.23
N GLY A 46 11.38 3.96 0.76
CA GLY A 46 10.16 4.75 0.64
C GLY A 46 10.11 5.53 -0.67
N PRO A 47 8.92 5.92 -1.13
CA PRO A 47 8.75 6.62 -2.41
C PRO A 47 9.47 7.97 -2.46
N ASN A 48 9.75 8.59 -1.31
CA ASN A 48 10.51 9.85 -1.21
C ASN A 48 12.03 9.62 -1.04
N GLY A 49 12.52 8.40 -1.25
CA GLY A 49 13.95 8.07 -1.23
C GLY A 49 14.55 7.73 0.13
N GLY A 50 13.74 7.58 1.19
CA GLY A 50 14.21 7.14 2.50
C GLY A 50 14.49 5.64 2.52
N GLU A 51 15.69 5.24 2.93
CA GLU A 51 16.14 3.84 3.00
C GLU A 51 16.20 3.33 4.43
N TYR A 52 15.78 2.09 4.62
CA TYR A 52 15.76 1.39 5.91
C TYR A 52 16.24 -0.05 5.74
N LEU A 53 16.91 -0.57 6.76
CA LEU A 53 17.29 -1.97 6.87
C LEU A 53 16.34 -2.65 7.83
N LEU A 54 15.59 -3.63 7.34
CA LEU A 54 14.86 -4.60 8.15
C LEU A 54 15.75 -5.80 8.41
N TYR A 55 15.71 -6.33 9.63
CA TYR A 55 16.42 -7.56 9.96
C TYR A 55 15.79 -8.28 11.14
N ASP A 56 16.01 -9.60 11.21
CA ASP A 56 15.63 -10.41 12.37
C ASP A 56 16.82 -10.55 13.34
N GLU A 57 16.52 -10.69 14.63
CA GLU A 57 17.50 -10.92 15.69
C GLU A 57 16.93 -11.98 16.65
N GLU A 58 17.75 -12.94 17.10
CA GLU A 58 17.28 -14.18 17.76
C GLU A 58 16.44 -13.90 19.02
N ASP A 59 16.82 -12.89 19.80
CA ASP A 59 16.12 -12.48 21.03
C ASP A 59 14.96 -11.51 20.79
N ALA A 60 14.80 -10.99 19.57
CA ALA A 60 13.78 -10.01 19.23
C ALA A 60 12.45 -10.68 18.88
N LYS A 61 11.36 -10.25 19.54
CA LYS A 61 10.00 -10.76 19.27
C LYS A 61 9.41 -10.27 17.94
N HIS A 62 9.95 -9.19 17.40
CA HIS A 62 9.51 -8.55 16.17
C HIS A 62 10.73 -8.24 15.31
N PRO A 63 10.58 -8.25 13.97
CA PRO A 63 11.58 -7.70 13.08
C PRO A 63 12.00 -6.30 13.51
N LEU A 64 13.29 -6.00 13.34
CA LEU A 64 13.87 -4.71 13.69
C LEU A 64 14.06 -3.87 12.44
N VAL A 65 13.94 -2.56 12.60
CA VAL A 65 14.24 -1.56 11.58
C VAL A 65 15.35 -0.64 12.06
N ALA A 66 16.30 -0.34 11.17
CA ALA A 66 17.37 0.61 11.43
C ALA A 66 17.73 1.39 10.15
N LYS A 67 18.53 2.46 10.31
CA LYS A 67 19.20 3.06 9.15
C LYS A 67 20.22 2.07 8.58
N PRO A 68 20.37 1.96 7.24
CA PRO A 68 21.40 1.12 6.64
C PRO A 68 22.79 1.40 7.24
N GLY A 69 23.48 0.33 7.64
CA GLY A 69 24.80 0.40 8.27
C GLY A 69 24.83 0.84 9.75
N ASN A 70 23.69 1.12 10.39
CA ASN A 70 23.65 1.57 11.79
C ASN A 70 22.57 0.85 12.62
N LYS A 71 22.78 -0.45 12.90
CA LYS A 71 21.89 -1.28 13.72
C LYS A 71 21.84 -0.88 15.20
N ARG A 72 22.77 -0.05 15.70
CA ARG A 72 22.81 0.36 17.12
C ARG A 72 21.59 1.16 17.56
N TYR A 73 20.91 1.81 16.62
CA TYR A 73 19.70 2.60 16.87
C TYR A 73 18.50 1.95 16.18
N SER A 74 18.37 0.64 16.35
CA SER A 74 17.22 -0.09 15.84
C SER A 74 15.96 0.18 16.66
N SER A 75 14.82 -0.04 16.04
CA SER A 75 13.50 0.00 16.66
C SER A 75 12.70 -1.18 16.15
N TYR A 76 11.60 -1.53 16.81
CA TYR A 76 10.73 -2.58 16.30
C TYR A 76 10.00 -2.11 15.04
N ALA A 77 9.98 -2.95 14.02
CA ALA A 77 9.05 -2.86 12.91
C ALA A 77 7.72 -3.51 13.35
N GLU A 78 7.04 -2.87 14.29
CA GLU A 78 5.78 -3.38 14.84
C GLU A 78 4.74 -3.53 13.72
N ASP A 79 3.89 -4.56 13.80
CA ASP A 79 2.86 -4.84 12.79
C ASP A 79 3.38 -4.83 11.35
N LEU A 80 4.57 -5.42 11.13
CA LEU A 80 5.10 -5.60 9.79
C LEU A 80 4.13 -6.42 8.94
N ARG A 81 3.72 -5.86 7.81
CA ARG A 81 2.73 -6.47 6.92
C ARG A 81 3.01 -6.12 5.47
N ARG A 82 2.72 -7.07 4.58
CA ARG A 82 2.70 -6.85 3.13
C ARG A 82 1.37 -6.24 2.75
N VAL A 83 1.43 -5.27 1.83
CA VAL A 83 0.27 -4.58 1.27
C VAL A 83 0.17 -4.87 -0.22
N GLY A 84 -1.03 -4.68 -0.77
CA GLY A 84 -1.26 -4.85 -2.19
C GLY A 84 -0.90 -3.61 -3.00
N GLU A 85 -1.44 -3.58 -4.22
CA GLU A 85 -1.31 -2.46 -5.14
C GLU A 85 -2.66 -2.11 -5.74
N TRP A 86 -2.87 -0.82 -5.95
CA TRP A 86 -3.98 -0.35 -6.76
C TRP A 86 -3.64 -0.43 -8.23
N ILE A 87 -4.31 -1.33 -8.96
CA ILE A 87 -4.10 -1.51 -10.39
C ILE A 87 -5.29 -0.94 -11.16
N LYS A 88 -5.00 -0.04 -12.10
CA LYS A 88 -5.98 0.46 -13.06
C LYS A 88 -6.35 -0.66 -14.04
N LYS A 89 -7.59 -1.16 -13.94
CA LYS A 89 -8.10 -2.27 -14.78
C LYS A 89 -8.61 -1.78 -16.13
N ASP A 90 -9.18 -0.59 -16.16
CA ASP A 90 -9.62 0.08 -17.38
C ASP A 90 -9.54 1.60 -17.22
N ALA A 91 -10.08 2.37 -18.17
CA ALA A 91 -10.01 3.83 -18.15
C ALA A 91 -10.61 4.48 -16.88
N LYS A 92 -11.49 3.79 -16.16
CA LYS A 92 -12.34 4.32 -15.07
C LYS A 92 -12.39 3.43 -13.83
N THR A 93 -11.73 2.28 -13.81
CA THR A 93 -11.83 1.32 -12.72
C THR A 93 -10.45 0.95 -12.18
N TRP A 94 -10.32 0.95 -10.86
CA TRP A 94 -9.14 0.53 -10.12
C TRP A 94 -9.51 -0.59 -9.17
N ARG A 95 -8.63 -1.57 -9.02
CA ARG A 95 -8.80 -2.68 -8.08
C ARG A 95 -7.55 -2.90 -7.27
N HIS A 96 -7.69 -3.00 -5.96
CA HIS A 96 -6.62 -3.34 -5.04
C HIS A 96 -6.34 -4.84 -5.10
N THR A 97 -5.06 -5.23 -5.24
CA THR A 97 -4.68 -6.64 -5.37
C THR A 97 -4.74 -7.44 -4.08
N GLY A 98 -4.74 -6.76 -2.92
CA GLY A 98 -4.78 -7.39 -1.60
C GLY A 98 -6.18 -7.60 -1.05
N SER A 99 -6.96 -6.52 -0.98
CA SER A 99 -8.30 -6.50 -0.39
C SER A 99 -9.43 -6.75 -1.39
N ASP A 100 -9.12 -6.80 -2.68
CA ASP A 100 -10.11 -6.78 -3.78
C ASP A 100 -11.02 -5.54 -3.76
N ALA A 101 -10.67 -4.49 -3.02
CA ALA A 101 -11.36 -3.21 -3.03
C ALA A 101 -11.39 -2.64 -4.46
N VAL A 102 -12.51 -2.02 -4.83
CA VAL A 102 -12.69 -1.42 -6.16
C VAL A 102 -13.18 0.01 -6.01
N ILE A 103 -12.58 0.90 -6.78
CA ILE A 103 -13.06 2.27 -6.98
C ILE A 103 -13.30 2.45 -8.47
N SER A 104 -14.47 2.99 -8.83
CA SER A 104 -14.86 3.19 -10.23
C SER A 104 -15.49 4.56 -10.46
N LEU A 105 -15.27 5.14 -11.65
CA LEU A 105 -15.86 6.41 -12.06
C LEU A 105 -17.10 6.20 -12.91
N VAL A 106 -18.22 6.72 -12.42
CA VAL A 106 -19.52 6.65 -13.11
C VAL A 106 -20.11 8.04 -13.32
N LYS A 107 -21.03 8.16 -14.29
CA LYS A 107 -21.86 9.36 -14.45
C LYS A 107 -23.22 9.12 -13.81
N ASN A 108 -23.63 10.03 -12.92
CA ASN A 108 -24.95 9.98 -12.33
C ASN A 108 -26.04 10.46 -13.33
N LYS A 109 -27.31 10.35 -12.92
CA LYS A 109 -28.47 10.73 -13.73
C LYS A 109 -28.46 12.22 -14.16
N ALA A 110 -27.79 13.08 -13.40
CA ALA A 110 -27.66 14.50 -13.69
C ALA A 110 -26.44 14.82 -14.59
N GLY A 111 -25.67 13.81 -15.01
CA GLY A 111 -24.54 13.94 -15.91
C GLY A 111 -23.20 14.28 -15.24
N PHE A 112 -23.17 14.39 -13.91
CA PHE A 112 -21.96 14.62 -13.11
C PHE A 112 -21.21 13.32 -12.86
N TRP A 113 -19.90 13.41 -12.70
CA TRP A 113 -19.03 12.28 -12.36
C TRP A 113 -19.06 11.99 -10.86
N THR A 114 -19.12 10.73 -10.47
CA THR A 114 -19.05 10.31 -9.08
C THR A 114 -18.24 9.03 -8.97
N LEU A 115 -17.87 8.66 -7.74
CA LEU A 115 -17.10 7.46 -7.46
C LEU A 115 -18.06 6.43 -6.87
N GLU A 116 -18.03 5.22 -7.42
CA GLU A 116 -18.66 4.05 -6.83
C GLU A 116 -17.58 3.14 -6.25
N THR A 117 -17.78 2.73 -5.01
CA THR A 117 -16.84 1.89 -4.27
C THR A 117 -17.45 0.52 -3.95
N GLN A 118 -16.61 -0.50 -3.89
CA GLN A 118 -16.98 -1.84 -3.47
C GLN A 118 -15.87 -2.40 -2.59
N ARG A 119 -16.24 -2.98 -1.44
CA ARG A 119 -15.29 -3.53 -0.43
C ARG A 119 -14.21 -2.52 -0.05
N PHE A 120 -14.62 -1.27 0.08
CA PHE A 120 -13.77 -0.14 0.40
C PHE A 120 -14.56 0.64 1.44
N ASP A 121 -14.19 0.50 2.70
CA ASP A 121 -14.96 0.96 3.86
C ASP A 121 -14.66 2.43 4.23
N GLU A 122 -13.94 3.14 3.37
CA GLU A 122 -13.52 4.50 3.62
C GLU A 122 -14.53 5.54 3.13
N ASN A 123 -14.71 6.56 3.96
CA ASN A 123 -15.60 7.68 3.66
C ASN A 123 -14.88 8.62 2.69
N LEU A 124 -15.08 8.39 1.40
CA LEU A 124 -14.62 9.31 0.37
C LEU A 124 -15.38 10.63 0.46
N ASP A 125 -14.66 11.75 0.47
CA ASP A 125 -15.23 13.09 0.45
C ASP A 125 -15.74 13.45 -0.96
N ILE A 126 -16.85 12.83 -1.34
CA ILE A 126 -17.47 13.02 -2.65
C ILE A 126 -18.51 14.15 -2.54
N PRO A 127 -18.46 15.17 -3.42
CA PRO A 127 -19.48 16.21 -3.46
C PRO A 127 -20.88 15.60 -3.63
N LYS A 128 -21.88 16.17 -2.94
CA LYS A 128 -23.27 15.68 -2.95
C LYS A 128 -23.85 15.39 -4.35
N TYR A 129 -23.46 16.18 -5.34
CA TYR A 129 -23.92 16.03 -6.73
C TYR A 129 -22.88 15.41 -7.67
N GLY A 130 -21.69 15.09 -7.16
CA GLY A 130 -20.53 14.67 -7.96
C GLY A 130 -19.73 15.84 -8.53
N PHE A 131 -18.74 15.49 -9.36
CA PHE A 131 -17.81 16.38 -10.01
C PHE A 131 -18.30 16.80 -11.40
N SER A 132 -18.07 18.07 -11.74
CA SER A 132 -18.45 18.64 -13.04
C SER A 132 -17.60 18.12 -14.21
N SER A 133 -16.38 17.67 -13.95
CA SER A 133 -15.47 17.13 -14.96
C SER A 133 -14.91 15.79 -14.51
N ARG A 134 -14.52 14.98 -15.50
CA ARG A 134 -13.89 13.68 -15.27
C ARG A 134 -12.56 13.82 -14.56
N GLU A 135 -11.75 14.78 -14.99
CA GLU A 135 -10.43 15.08 -14.42
C GLU A 135 -10.49 15.33 -12.90
N ARG A 136 -11.48 16.10 -12.43
CA ARG A 136 -11.65 16.34 -10.98
C ARG A 136 -11.99 15.06 -10.22
N ALA A 137 -12.80 14.20 -10.82
CA ALA A 137 -13.14 12.92 -10.21
C ALA A 137 -11.93 11.95 -10.23
N GLU A 138 -11.13 11.97 -11.30
CA GLU A 138 -9.88 11.20 -11.39
C GLU A 138 -8.86 11.64 -10.35
N ASN A 139 -8.68 12.96 -10.13
CA ASN A 139 -7.82 13.47 -9.07
C ASN A 139 -8.26 13.01 -7.69
N GLU A 140 -9.57 12.91 -7.45
CA GLU A 140 -10.08 12.42 -6.17
C GLU A 140 -9.86 10.92 -5.99
N VAL A 141 -10.00 10.14 -7.08
CA VAL A 141 -9.60 8.73 -7.06
C VAL A 141 -8.12 8.62 -6.72
N GLU A 142 -7.24 9.37 -7.39
CA GLU A 142 -5.80 9.29 -7.15
C GLU A 142 -5.41 9.55 -5.68
N LYS A 143 -6.04 10.54 -5.03
CA LYS A 143 -5.86 10.76 -3.60
C LYS A 143 -6.35 9.58 -2.78
N ALA A 144 -7.55 9.08 -3.06
CA ALA A 144 -8.10 7.92 -2.36
C ALA A 144 -7.19 6.68 -2.44
N LEU A 145 -6.58 6.43 -3.61
CA LEU A 145 -5.65 5.31 -3.78
C LEU A 145 -4.34 5.51 -2.99
N GLN A 146 -3.87 6.75 -2.85
CA GLN A 146 -2.66 7.09 -2.10
C GLN A 146 -2.87 7.02 -0.58
N ASP A 147 -4.02 7.50 -0.12
CA ASP A 147 -4.37 7.54 1.30
C ASP A 147 -4.76 6.17 1.84
N ASN A 148 -5.14 5.23 0.96
CA ASN A 148 -5.62 3.90 1.31
C ASN A 148 -4.80 2.79 0.64
N PRO A 149 -3.51 2.63 1.02
CA PRO A 149 -2.61 1.67 0.39
C PRO A 149 -2.96 0.21 0.68
N GLU A 150 -3.80 -0.06 1.68
CA GLU A 150 -4.25 -1.41 2.04
C GLU A 150 -5.59 -1.79 1.37
N GLY A 151 -6.16 -0.83 0.65
CA GLY A 151 -7.39 -0.93 -0.11
C GLY A 151 -8.62 -0.86 0.77
#